data_AF-A0A9E5JV66-F1
#
_entry.id   AF-A0A9E5JV66-F1
#
_cell.length_a   1.000
_cell.length_b   1.000
_cell.length_c   1.000
_cell.angle_alpha   90.00
_cell.angle_beta   90.00
_cell.angle_gamma   90.00
#
_symmetry.space_group_name_H-M   'P 1'
#
loop_
_entity.id
_entity.type
_entity.pdbx_description
1 polymer ?
#
loop_
_entity_poly.entity_id
_entity_poly.type
_entity_poly.pdbx_seq_one_letter_code
_entity_poly.pdbx_strand_id
1 'polypeptide(L)'
;MKNNITISDYSKLLGHLYEGHIEEHPYSNFLASLREIMELNFAAINLREPIGSDGGLMFISSDLLQKTYINPHDHPYIDRYYTSNLMPNLPWGEVVTLDGVTSYNSLESSDLYKICMEPMDLYHMAGIDLRNANGQRFTVRICRPKTAPNFNTEERQFFGELGSHIQRAVATGMQLIQLDTERRLYAKTISGKSIGIITLDEQGKVLNCNLAADEIIANKDGISLVNQQIYANNPSARSKLNGYIQEIIAAQRAGNLPPVNALSVERSSNMPDYEILIKPLAIERIVESVQTPHMMIFINAPEKKNEIDIRMLMSLYNLTRAEAMLARHLAAGESLGDSANLLGIARNTARAQLRAIFSKTGVTQQSMLVSLILKSLATFH
;
A
#
# COMPACT_ATOMS: atom_id res chain seq x y z
N MET A 1 37.75 -0.88 -10.74
CA MET A 1 36.54 -0.57 -11.55
C MET A 1 36.72 -1.16 -12.94
N LYS A 2 35.67 -1.69 -13.59
CA LYS A 2 35.76 -2.16 -14.98
C LYS A 2 36.38 -1.06 -15.86
N ASN A 3 37.49 -1.37 -16.52
CA ASN A 3 38.16 -0.43 -17.43
C ASN A 3 37.21 -0.12 -18.61
N ASN A 4 36.96 1.17 -18.87
CA ASN A 4 36.06 1.70 -19.91
C ASN A 4 34.56 1.43 -19.69
N ILE A 5 33.97 2.03 -18.65
CA ILE A 5 32.50 2.12 -18.53
C ILE A 5 31.96 2.89 -19.74
N THR A 6 31.07 2.27 -20.52
CA THR A 6 30.43 2.95 -21.64
C THR A 6 29.22 3.76 -21.17
N ILE A 7 28.77 4.73 -21.98
CA ILE A 7 27.51 5.44 -21.74
C ILE A 7 26.33 4.46 -21.62
N SER A 8 26.37 3.35 -22.37
CA SER A 8 25.37 2.29 -22.31
C SER A 8 25.33 1.61 -20.93
N ASP A 9 26.50 1.27 -20.37
CA ASP A 9 26.61 0.67 -19.05
C ASP A 9 26.10 1.60 -17.95
N TYR A 10 26.47 2.89 -18.04
CA TYR A 10 25.98 3.91 -17.12
C TYR A 10 24.46 4.10 -17.22
N SER A 11 23.92 4.17 -18.44
CA SER A 11 22.48 4.28 -18.67
C SER A 11 21.72 3.07 -18.13
N LYS A 12 22.26 1.86 -18.29
CA LYS A 12 21.67 0.62 -17.75
C LYS A 12 21.68 0.62 -16.23
N LEU A 13 22.78 1.04 -15.61
CA LEU A 13 22.89 1.18 -14.15
C LEU A 13 21.83 2.16 -13.61
N LEU A 14 21.64 3.31 -14.26
CA LEU A 14 20.60 4.27 -13.89
C LEU A 14 19.19 3.70 -14.11
N GLY A 15 18.95 2.95 -15.18
CA GLY A 15 17.68 2.26 -15.42
C GLY A 15 17.30 1.36 -14.24
N HIS A 16 18.20 0.47 -13.83
CA HIS A 16 17.99 -0.39 -12.66
C HIS A 16 17.76 0.40 -11.36
N LEU A 17 18.39 1.56 -11.21
CA LEU A 17 18.21 2.42 -10.04
C LEU A 17 16.79 3.01 -9.98
N TYR A 18 16.28 3.53 -11.09
CA TYR A 18 14.94 4.13 -11.14
C TYR A 18 13.82 3.07 -11.13
N GLU A 19 14.07 1.87 -11.65
CA GLU A 19 13.16 0.73 -11.54
C GLU A 19 13.21 0.05 -10.16
N GLY A 20 14.22 0.36 -9.34
CA GLY A 20 14.48 -0.33 -8.08
C GLY A 20 13.29 -0.38 -7.11
N HIS A 21 12.33 0.54 -7.17
CA HIS A 21 11.16 0.55 -6.29
C HIS A 21 9.99 -0.34 -6.77
N ILE A 22 9.98 -0.79 -8.03
CA ILE A 22 8.96 -1.71 -8.57
C ILE A 22 9.43 -3.18 -8.59
N GLU A 23 10.70 -3.43 -8.27
CA GLU A 23 11.24 -4.79 -8.14
C GLU A 23 10.60 -5.51 -6.95
N GLU A 24 10.43 -6.84 -7.07
CA GLU A 24 10.02 -7.70 -5.95
C GLU A 24 11.00 -7.60 -4.77
N HIS A 25 12.29 -7.42 -5.09
CA HIS A 25 13.36 -7.14 -4.13
C HIS A 25 13.96 -5.77 -4.44
N PRO A 26 13.61 -4.71 -3.69
CA PRO A 26 13.95 -3.36 -4.11
C PRO A 26 15.46 -3.12 -4.24
N TYR A 27 15.83 -2.38 -5.30
CA TYR A 27 17.21 -2.02 -5.67
C TYR A 27 18.18 -3.19 -5.89
N SER A 28 17.69 -4.42 -6.01
CA SER A 28 18.52 -5.61 -6.12
C SER A 28 19.39 -5.61 -7.38
N ASN A 29 18.80 -5.30 -8.54
CA ASN A 29 19.52 -5.24 -9.81
C ASN A 29 20.52 -4.08 -9.84
N PHE A 30 20.15 -2.94 -9.26
CA PHE A 30 21.03 -1.78 -9.14
C PHE A 30 22.27 -2.12 -8.31
N LEU A 31 22.10 -2.67 -7.11
CA LEU A 31 23.20 -3.00 -6.22
C LEU A 31 24.11 -4.09 -6.83
N ALA A 32 23.54 -5.10 -7.49
CA ALA A 32 24.32 -6.10 -8.21
C ALA A 32 25.14 -5.48 -9.36
N SER A 33 24.53 -4.61 -10.16
CA SER A 33 25.22 -3.92 -11.27
C SER A 33 26.31 -2.98 -10.77
N LEU A 34 26.05 -2.27 -9.67
CA LEU A 34 27.02 -1.40 -9.02
C LEU A 34 28.24 -2.20 -8.54
N ARG A 35 28.01 -3.38 -7.94
CA ARG A 35 29.09 -4.28 -7.52
C ARG A 35 29.93 -4.75 -8.69
N GLU A 36 29.32 -5.13 -9.80
CA GLU A 36 30.07 -5.56 -10.98
C GLU A 36 30.90 -4.43 -11.61
N ILE A 37 30.34 -3.22 -11.70
CA ILE A 37 31.00 -2.07 -12.33
C ILE A 37 32.17 -1.59 -11.46
N MET A 38 31.95 -1.46 -10.16
CA MET A 38 32.94 -0.97 -9.20
C MET A 38 33.78 -2.09 -8.57
N GLU A 39 33.63 -3.34 -9.01
CA GLU A 39 34.38 -4.50 -8.48
C GLU A 39 34.30 -4.61 -6.95
N LEU A 40 33.06 -4.67 -6.43
CA LEU A 40 32.75 -4.67 -5.00
C LEU A 40 32.30 -6.06 -4.54
N ASN A 41 32.73 -6.47 -3.34
CA ASN A 41 32.18 -7.68 -2.69
C ASN A 41 30.90 -7.40 -1.89
N PHE A 42 30.59 -6.12 -1.65
CA PHE A 42 29.39 -5.70 -0.92
C PHE A 42 28.92 -4.32 -1.34
N ALA A 43 27.60 -4.15 -1.47
CA ALA A 43 26.95 -2.85 -1.62
C ALA A 43 25.62 -2.84 -0.87
N ALA A 44 25.29 -1.72 -0.21
CA ALA A 44 24.05 -1.58 0.53
C ALA A 44 23.46 -0.17 0.45
N ILE A 45 22.13 -0.09 0.44
CA ILE A 45 21.34 1.12 0.71
C ILE A 45 20.59 0.88 2.02
N ASN A 46 20.89 1.67 3.04
CA ASN A 46 20.18 1.65 4.32
C ASN A 46 19.26 2.86 4.40
N LEU A 47 17.95 2.63 4.27
CA LEU A 47 16.91 3.67 4.30
C LEU A 47 16.54 4.09 5.71
N ARG A 48 16.69 3.20 6.69
CA ARG A 48 16.30 3.45 8.07
C ARG A 48 17.07 2.56 9.02
N GLU A 49 17.66 3.16 10.04
CA GLU A 49 18.32 2.43 11.11
C GLU A 49 17.33 1.54 11.89
N PRO A 50 17.79 0.41 12.45
CA PRO A 50 16.98 -0.41 13.34
C PRO A 50 16.43 0.40 14.53
N ILE A 51 15.18 0.13 14.92
CA ILE A 51 14.57 0.74 16.11
C ILE A 51 14.01 -0.37 17.00
N GLY A 52 14.60 -0.57 18.18
CA GLY A 52 14.22 -1.67 19.07
C GLY A 52 14.53 -3.03 18.45
N SER A 53 13.52 -3.89 18.31
CA SER A 53 13.65 -5.23 17.70
C SER A 53 13.42 -5.25 16.19
N ASP A 54 13.10 -4.10 15.59
CA ASP A 54 12.92 -3.95 14.14
C ASP A 54 14.31 -3.74 13.51
N GLY A 55 14.74 -4.68 12.66
CA GLY A 55 16.08 -4.73 12.03
C GLY A 55 16.41 -3.60 11.05
N GLY A 56 15.56 -2.58 10.97
CA GLY A 56 15.73 -1.43 10.07
C GLY A 56 15.29 -1.77 8.65
N LEU A 57 15.59 -0.88 7.71
CA LEU A 57 15.30 -1.11 6.29
C LEU A 57 16.58 -0.98 5.46
N MET A 58 17.17 -2.13 5.14
CA MET A 58 18.43 -2.24 4.42
C MET A 58 18.30 -3.14 3.20
N PHE A 59 18.73 -2.64 2.05
CA PHE A 59 18.89 -3.38 0.81
C PHE A 59 20.36 -3.71 0.63
N ILE A 60 20.68 -4.98 0.39
CA ILE A 60 22.06 -5.45 0.28
C ILE A 60 22.26 -6.25 -1.01
N SER A 61 23.47 -6.22 -1.52
CA SER A 61 23.98 -7.18 -2.49
C SER A 61 25.34 -7.68 -2.01
N SER A 62 25.48 -8.99 -1.89
CA SER A 62 26.71 -9.70 -1.52
C SER A 62 26.62 -11.15 -1.98
N ASP A 63 27.76 -11.79 -2.21
CA ASP A 63 27.80 -13.22 -2.56
C ASP A 63 27.63 -14.11 -1.32
N LEU A 64 27.89 -13.55 -0.13
CA LEU A 64 27.83 -14.24 1.17
C LEU A 64 26.49 -14.07 1.89
N LEU A 65 25.77 -12.98 1.62
CA LEU A 65 24.43 -12.73 2.15
C LEU A 65 23.44 -12.69 0.99
N GLN A 66 22.69 -13.79 0.79
CA GLN A 66 21.63 -13.82 -0.22
C GLN A 66 20.30 -13.32 0.35
N LYS A 67 19.73 -12.34 -0.37
CA LYS A 67 18.36 -11.80 -0.32
C LYS A 67 18.00 -10.85 0.83
N THR A 68 17.35 -9.76 0.39
CA THR A 68 16.80 -8.63 1.10
C THR A 68 15.71 -9.05 2.09
N TYR A 69 16.04 -8.96 3.38
CA TYR A 69 15.23 -8.98 4.61
C TYR A 69 16.00 -9.85 5.61
N ILE A 70 16.89 -9.22 6.36
CA ILE A 70 17.59 -9.92 7.44
C ILE A 70 16.57 -10.08 8.58
N ASN A 71 16.02 -11.29 8.75
CA ASN A 71 15.22 -11.61 9.93
C ASN A 71 16.13 -11.52 11.17
N PRO A 72 15.82 -10.66 12.16
CA PRO A 72 16.64 -10.49 13.36
C PRO A 72 16.94 -11.78 14.12
N HIS A 73 16.07 -12.79 13.97
CA HIS A 73 16.15 -14.02 14.75
C HIS A 73 17.04 -15.11 14.12
N ASP A 74 17.34 -15.04 12.82
CA ASP A 74 18.03 -16.13 12.11
C ASP A 74 19.55 -15.90 12.00
N HIS A 75 20.04 -14.70 12.31
CA HIS A 75 21.47 -14.39 12.24
C HIS A 75 21.99 -13.87 13.59
N PRO A 76 22.93 -14.57 14.26
CA PRO A 76 23.49 -14.19 15.56
C PRO A 76 24.31 -12.87 15.55
N TYR A 77 24.38 -12.19 14.41
CA TYR A 77 25.07 -10.90 14.22
C TYR A 77 24.29 -9.69 14.76
N ILE A 78 23.00 -9.86 15.09
CA ILE A 78 22.02 -8.76 14.95
C ILE A 78 21.80 -7.92 16.23
N ASP A 79 21.98 -8.47 17.43
CA ASP A 79 21.50 -7.79 18.65
C ASP A 79 22.44 -6.73 19.25
N ARG A 80 23.75 -6.71 18.94
CA ARG A 80 24.72 -5.84 19.65
C ARG A 80 25.54 -4.89 18.77
N TYR A 81 25.76 -5.21 17.50
CA TYR A 81 26.71 -4.49 16.64
C TYR A 81 26.06 -3.77 15.47
N TYR A 82 24.77 -3.99 15.21
CA TYR A 82 24.03 -3.36 14.11
C TYR A 82 23.86 -1.83 14.28
N THR A 83 23.97 -1.34 15.52
CA THR A 83 23.95 0.09 15.87
C THR A 83 25.33 0.76 15.77
N SER A 84 26.40 -0.02 15.59
CA SER A 84 27.76 0.49 15.43
C SER A 84 27.95 0.99 14.00
N ASN A 85 27.40 2.16 13.70
CA ASN A 85 27.62 2.85 12.45
C ASN A 85 29.08 3.36 12.42
N LEU A 86 29.96 2.68 11.67
CA LEU A 86 31.38 3.02 11.53
C LEU A 86 31.63 4.38 10.88
N MET A 87 30.67 4.84 10.08
CA MET A 87 30.74 6.09 9.33
C MET A 87 29.46 6.88 9.59
N PRO A 88 29.20 7.31 10.84
CA PRO A 88 27.99 8.02 11.18
C PRO A 88 28.07 9.47 10.72
N ASN A 89 26.95 10.03 10.28
CA ASN A 89 26.78 11.45 10.03
C ASN A 89 27.79 12.05 9.03
N LEU A 90 28.04 11.38 7.90
CA LEU A 90 28.90 11.93 6.85
C LEU A 90 28.34 13.26 6.32
N PRO A 91 29.19 14.15 5.76
CA PRO A 91 28.70 15.33 5.07
C PRO A 91 27.75 14.94 3.91
N TRP A 92 26.72 15.76 3.69
CA TRP A 92 25.67 15.43 2.73
C TRP A 92 26.21 15.36 1.30
N GLY A 93 25.99 14.23 0.64
CA GLY A 93 26.39 14.03 -0.75
C GLY A 93 27.90 13.89 -0.98
N GLU A 94 28.71 13.89 0.07
CA GLU A 94 30.15 13.71 -0.04
C GLU A 94 30.53 12.24 0.13
N VAL A 95 31.41 11.75 -0.74
CA VAL A 95 31.97 10.40 -0.62
C VAL A 95 33.14 10.42 0.35
N VAL A 96 32.98 9.68 1.44
CA VAL A 96 34.02 9.49 2.45
C VAL A 96 34.48 8.04 2.43
N THR A 97 35.77 7.81 2.63
CA THR A 97 36.35 6.46 2.79
C THR A 97 36.61 6.15 4.25
N LEU A 98 36.55 4.88 4.62
CA LEU A 98 36.67 4.42 6.01
C LEU A 98 38.00 4.83 6.66
N ASP A 99 39.09 4.81 5.90
CA ASP A 99 40.42 5.24 6.35
C ASP A 99 40.53 6.76 6.61
N GLY A 100 39.58 7.54 6.10
CA GLY A 100 39.41 8.94 6.47
C GLY A 100 38.67 9.15 7.79
N VAL A 101 38.01 8.12 8.32
CA VAL A 101 37.23 8.16 9.57
C VAL A 101 37.94 7.43 10.71
N THR A 102 38.53 6.27 10.43
CA THR A 102 39.24 5.44 11.42
C THR A 102 40.47 4.79 10.79
N SER A 103 41.52 4.58 11.58
CA SER A 103 42.71 3.86 11.09
C SER A 103 42.43 2.36 10.95
N TYR A 104 43.07 1.68 9.98
CA TYR A 104 42.94 0.23 9.84
C TYR A 104 43.39 -0.53 11.10
N ASN A 105 44.42 -0.05 11.80
CA ASN A 105 44.86 -0.67 13.06
C ASN A 105 43.75 -0.64 14.13
N SER A 106 43.07 0.51 14.26
CA SER A 106 41.94 0.64 15.18
C SER A 106 40.76 -0.24 14.75
N LEU A 107 40.46 -0.28 13.45
CA LEU A 107 39.41 -1.11 12.88
C LEU A 107 39.67 -2.60 13.18
N GLU A 108 40.84 -3.12 12.81
CA GLU A 108 41.21 -4.53 12.99
C GLU A 108 41.22 -4.98 14.45
N SER A 109 41.47 -4.05 15.37
CA SER A 109 41.42 -4.34 16.80
C SER A 109 40.00 -4.45 17.36
N SER A 110 39.00 -3.89 16.66
CA SER A 110 37.62 -3.78 17.14
C SER A 110 36.84 -5.10 17.06
N ASP A 111 35.90 -5.26 18.00
CA ASP A 111 34.99 -6.42 18.00
C ASP A 111 34.07 -6.42 16.78
N LEU A 112 33.63 -5.24 16.32
CA LEU A 112 32.82 -5.11 15.10
C LEU A 112 33.54 -5.68 13.87
N TYR A 113 34.83 -5.38 13.73
CA TYR A 113 35.59 -5.91 12.61
C TYR A 113 35.72 -7.43 12.67
N LYS A 114 36.21 -7.97 13.80
CA LYS A 114 36.46 -9.41 13.97
C LYS A 114 35.20 -10.26 13.89
N ILE A 115 34.09 -9.75 14.41
CA ILE A 115 32.82 -10.49 14.50
C ILE A 115 31.99 -10.33 13.23
N CYS A 116 31.97 -9.14 12.62
CA CYS A 116 31.03 -8.83 11.54
C CYS A 116 31.69 -8.59 10.17
N MET A 117 32.82 -7.88 10.12
CA MET A 117 33.40 -7.44 8.85
C MET A 117 34.37 -8.46 8.26
N GLU A 118 35.25 -9.03 9.09
CA GLU A 118 36.26 -10.00 8.68
C GLU A 118 35.66 -11.28 8.05
N PRO A 119 34.60 -11.90 8.61
CA PRO A 119 33.98 -13.09 7.99
C PRO A 119 33.39 -12.82 6.60
N MET A 120 33.08 -11.55 6.30
CA MET A 120 32.49 -11.09 5.06
C MET A 120 33.50 -10.39 4.13
N ASP A 121 34.77 -10.32 4.55
CA ASP A 121 35.86 -9.58 3.89
C ASP A 121 35.49 -8.12 3.58
N LEU A 122 34.78 -7.45 4.50
CA LEU A 122 34.44 -6.04 4.38
C LEU A 122 35.60 -5.20 4.93
N TYR A 123 36.51 -4.74 4.07
CA TYR A 123 37.73 -4.08 4.54
C TYR A 123 37.83 -2.62 4.10
N HIS A 124 37.96 -2.38 2.79
CA HIS A 124 37.93 -1.05 2.23
C HIS A 124 36.48 -0.63 2.07
N MET A 125 36.06 0.46 2.71
CA MET A 125 34.67 0.94 2.63
C MET A 125 34.62 2.40 2.19
N ALA A 126 33.67 2.71 1.31
CA ALA A 126 33.29 4.07 0.98
C ALA A 126 31.79 4.26 1.23
N GLY A 127 31.42 5.46 1.65
CA GLY A 127 30.06 5.80 2.02
C GLY A 127 29.67 7.19 1.56
N ILE A 128 28.38 7.35 1.30
CA ILE A 128 27.73 8.63 1.05
C ILE A 128 26.43 8.67 1.86
N ASP A 129 26.17 9.81 2.48
CA ASP A 129 24.94 10.06 3.21
C ASP A 129 24.07 11.02 2.42
N LEU A 130 22.80 10.64 2.25
CA LEU A 130 21.83 11.29 1.39
C LEU A 130 20.53 11.53 2.15
N ARG A 131 19.70 12.43 1.64
CA ARG A 131 18.42 12.77 2.27
C ARG A 131 17.25 12.35 1.40
N ASN A 132 16.24 11.73 2.00
CA ASN A 132 14.98 11.47 1.30
C ASN A 132 14.13 12.76 1.18
N ALA A 133 12.98 12.66 0.52
CA ALA A 133 12.05 13.78 0.32
C ALA A 133 11.59 14.45 1.63
N ASN A 134 11.55 13.68 2.73
CA ASN A 134 11.12 14.14 4.05
C ASN A 134 12.29 14.70 4.89
N GLY A 135 13.48 14.81 4.31
CA GLY A 135 14.69 15.27 4.98
C GLY A 135 15.35 14.23 5.90
N GLN A 136 14.89 12.99 5.90
CA GLN A 136 15.51 11.93 6.70
C GLN A 136 16.78 11.42 6.03
N ARG A 137 17.81 11.14 6.84
CA ARG A 137 19.09 10.58 6.41
C ARG A 137 18.89 9.12 5.99
N PHE A 138 19.46 8.77 4.85
CA PHE A 138 19.72 7.40 4.46
C PHE A 138 21.15 7.28 3.95
N THR A 139 21.71 6.07 3.98
CA THR A 139 23.14 5.87 3.73
C THR A 139 23.36 4.83 2.66
N VAL A 140 24.34 5.06 1.78
CA VAL A 140 24.81 4.06 0.83
C VAL A 140 26.23 3.69 1.22
N ARG A 141 26.53 2.39 1.27
CA ARG A 141 27.85 1.85 1.64
C ARG A 141 28.29 0.82 0.61
N ILE A 142 29.54 0.92 0.19
CA ILE A 142 30.18 -0.01 -0.73
C ILE A 142 31.48 -0.50 -0.10
N CYS A 143 31.77 -1.80 -0.25
CA CYS A 143 32.99 -2.38 0.29
C CYS A 143 33.77 -3.18 -0.76
N ARG A 144 35.06 -3.33 -0.47
CA ARG A 144 36.00 -4.19 -1.16
C ARG A 144 36.77 -5.07 -0.17
N PRO A 145 37.24 -6.24 -0.65
CA PRO A 145 38.06 -7.15 0.14
C PRO A 145 39.41 -6.54 0.50
N LYS A 146 40.05 -7.06 1.55
CA LYS A 146 41.37 -6.59 2.01
C LYS A 146 42.48 -6.73 0.96
N THR A 147 42.31 -7.67 0.04
CA THR A 147 43.27 -7.95 -1.05
C THR A 147 43.18 -6.97 -2.21
N ALA A 148 42.09 -6.20 -2.32
CA ALA A 148 41.89 -5.20 -3.36
C ALA A 148 42.44 -3.82 -2.93
N PRO A 149 42.77 -2.93 -3.87
CA PRO A 149 43.14 -1.56 -3.51
C PRO A 149 41.94 -0.77 -2.98
N ASN A 150 42.23 0.22 -2.11
CA ASN A 150 41.24 1.19 -1.65
C ASN A 150 40.71 2.06 -2.82
N PHE A 151 39.60 2.76 -2.59
CA PHE A 151 38.91 3.57 -3.60
C PHE A 151 39.77 4.76 -4.05
N ASN A 152 40.03 4.84 -5.35
CA ASN A 152 40.79 5.95 -5.92
C ASN A 152 39.91 7.21 -6.13
N THR A 153 40.49 8.31 -6.61
CA THR A 153 39.77 9.57 -6.81
C THR A 153 38.68 9.49 -7.88
N GLU A 154 38.92 8.79 -8.99
CA GLU A 154 37.94 8.64 -10.08
C GLU A 154 36.74 7.81 -9.63
N GLU A 155 36.98 6.72 -8.89
CA GLU A 155 35.93 5.86 -8.33
C GLU A 155 35.07 6.60 -7.31
N ARG A 156 35.69 7.45 -6.48
CA ARG A 156 34.96 8.33 -5.54
C ARG A 156 34.13 9.38 -6.27
N GLN A 157 34.65 9.98 -7.33
CA GLN A 157 33.89 10.92 -8.14
C GLN A 157 32.68 10.24 -8.79
N PHE A 158 32.88 9.07 -9.41
CA PHE A 158 31.81 8.28 -10.01
C PHE A 158 30.70 7.95 -9.00
N PHE A 159 31.08 7.49 -7.80
CA PHE A 159 30.12 7.19 -6.74
C PHE A 159 29.38 8.44 -6.24
N GLY A 160 30.07 9.59 -6.18
CA GLY A 160 29.47 10.87 -5.83
C GLY A 160 28.43 11.35 -6.84
N GLU A 161 28.73 11.21 -8.14
CA GLU A 161 27.79 11.53 -9.22
C GLU A 161 26.52 10.66 -9.15
N LEU A 162 26.68 9.35 -8.89
CA LEU A 162 25.57 8.43 -8.63
C LEU A 162 24.74 8.83 -7.42
N GLY A 163 25.34 9.42 -6.37
CA GLY A 163 24.65 9.86 -5.17
C GLY A 163 23.42 10.74 -5.47
N SER A 164 23.55 11.68 -6.42
CA SER A 164 22.46 12.56 -6.84
C SER A 164 21.30 11.81 -7.51
N HIS A 165 21.60 10.73 -8.24
CA HIS A 165 20.60 9.86 -8.86
C HIS A 165 19.94 8.96 -7.82
N ILE A 166 20.71 8.39 -6.90
CA ILE A 166 20.19 7.54 -5.83
C ILE A 166 19.23 8.34 -4.97
N GLN A 167 19.59 9.57 -4.60
CA GLN A 167 18.73 10.47 -3.84
C GLN A 167 17.39 10.72 -4.52
N ARG A 168 17.40 11.00 -5.83
CA ARG A 168 16.18 11.21 -6.62
C ARG A 168 15.34 9.93 -6.71
N ALA A 169 15.96 8.80 -7.03
CA ALA A 169 15.25 7.53 -7.18
C ALA A 169 14.58 7.08 -5.87
N VAL A 170 15.27 7.21 -4.73
CA VAL A 170 14.72 6.91 -3.41
C VAL A 170 13.58 7.87 -3.06
N ALA A 171 13.75 9.17 -3.30
CA ALA A 171 12.69 10.16 -3.04
C ALA A 171 11.42 9.87 -3.85
N THR A 172 11.54 9.61 -5.15
CA THR A 172 10.41 9.28 -6.02
C THR A 172 9.76 7.96 -5.63
N GLY A 173 10.56 6.91 -5.36
CA GLY A 173 10.05 5.61 -4.94
C GLY A 173 9.25 5.67 -3.65
N MET A 174 9.73 6.42 -2.65
CA MET A 174 9.01 6.62 -1.39
C MET A 174 7.65 7.32 -1.58
N GLN A 175 7.59 8.33 -2.46
CA GLN A 175 6.33 9.01 -2.78
C GLN A 175 5.32 8.06 -3.43
N LEU A 176 5.77 7.21 -4.37
CA LEU A 176 4.91 6.23 -5.03
C LEU A 176 4.38 5.17 -4.06
N ILE A 177 5.23 4.67 -3.15
CA ILE A 177 4.82 3.72 -2.11
C ILE A 177 3.80 4.35 -1.16
N GLN A 178 4.02 5.61 -0.76
CA GLN A 178 3.08 6.34 0.11
C GLN A 178 1.71 6.50 -0.57
N LEU A 179 1.69 6.92 -1.83
CA LEU A 179 0.47 7.06 -2.63
C LEU A 179 -0.24 5.72 -2.82
N ASP A 180 0.48 4.63 -3.11
CA ASP A 180 -0.16 3.31 -3.25
C ASP A 180 -0.70 2.80 -1.91
N THR A 181 0.02 3.03 -0.81
CA THR A 181 -0.43 2.64 0.53
C THR A 181 -1.70 3.39 0.93
N GLU A 182 -1.73 4.71 0.72
CA GLU A 182 -2.89 5.55 0.97
C GLU A 182 -4.09 5.12 0.10
N ARG A 183 -3.85 4.90 -1.20
CA ARG A 183 -4.87 4.36 -2.12
C ARG A 183 -5.42 3.03 -1.64
N ARG A 184 -4.58 2.09 -1.21
CA ARG A 184 -5.00 0.77 -0.69
C ARG A 184 -5.78 0.90 0.62
N LEU A 185 -5.36 1.77 1.53
CA LEU A 185 -6.08 2.05 2.77
C LEU A 185 -7.49 2.57 2.46
N TYR A 186 -7.60 3.57 1.60
CA TYR A 186 -8.90 4.10 1.16
C TYR A 186 -9.77 3.04 0.47
N ALA A 187 -9.20 2.28 -0.46
CA ALA A 187 -9.92 1.21 -1.15
C ALA A 187 -10.40 0.12 -0.18
N LYS A 188 -9.59 -0.25 0.80
CA LYS A 188 -9.94 -1.23 1.83
C LYS A 188 -11.07 -0.72 2.72
N THR A 189 -10.98 0.52 3.19
CA THR A 189 -12.04 1.15 4.01
C THR A 189 -13.36 1.29 3.25
N ILE A 190 -13.32 1.60 1.95
CA ILE A 190 -14.55 1.66 1.12
C ILE A 190 -15.10 0.25 0.86
N SER A 191 -14.23 -0.75 0.65
CA SER A 191 -14.65 -2.13 0.37
C SER A 191 -15.26 -2.83 1.58
N GLY A 192 -14.99 -2.38 2.81
CA GLY A 192 -15.66 -2.84 4.04
C GLY A 192 -17.19 -2.70 3.99
N LYS A 193 -17.72 -1.84 3.12
CA LYS A 193 -19.17 -1.70 2.86
C LYS A 193 -19.74 -2.68 1.83
N SER A 194 -18.96 -3.66 1.36
CA SER A 194 -19.36 -4.59 0.30
C SER A 194 -19.78 -3.92 -1.03
N ILE A 195 -19.31 -2.70 -1.29
CA ILE A 195 -19.58 -2.00 -2.55
C ILE A 195 -18.58 -2.49 -3.60
N GLY A 196 -19.10 -3.07 -4.68
CA GLY A 196 -18.32 -3.40 -5.87
C GLY A 196 -17.91 -2.13 -6.61
N ILE A 197 -16.65 -2.02 -6.98
CA ILE A 197 -16.09 -0.90 -7.76
C ILE A 197 -15.44 -1.46 -9.02
N ILE A 198 -15.84 -0.92 -10.17
CA ILE A 198 -15.27 -1.24 -11.47
C ILE A 198 -14.84 0.07 -12.15
N THR A 199 -13.61 0.14 -12.62
CA THR A 199 -13.11 1.28 -13.40
C THR A 199 -13.11 0.96 -14.88
N LEU A 200 -13.60 1.87 -15.70
CA LEU A 200 -13.65 1.71 -17.16
C LEU A 200 -12.72 2.68 -17.89
N ASP A 201 -12.21 2.27 -19.05
CA ASP A 201 -11.50 3.11 -20.01
C ASP A 201 -12.45 4.04 -20.80
N GLU A 202 -11.90 4.84 -21.72
CA GLU A 202 -12.65 5.77 -22.57
C GLU A 202 -13.62 5.09 -23.56
N GLN A 203 -13.48 3.77 -23.77
CA GLN A 203 -14.38 2.95 -24.58
C GLN A 203 -15.41 2.17 -23.75
N GLY A 204 -15.37 2.30 -22.42
CA GLY A 204 -16.25 1.58 -21.51
C GLY A 204 -15.83 0.14 -21.23
N LYS A 205 -14.58 -0.24 -21.50
CA LYS A 205 -14.03 -1.55 -21.10
C LYS A 205 -13.45 -1.49 -19.70
N VAL A 206 -13.55 -2.60 -18.98
CA VAL A 206 -13.06 -2.75 -17.62
C VAL A 206 -11.53 -2.74 -17.60
N LEU A 207 -10.97 -1.79 -16.84
CA LEU A 207 -9.55 -1.71 -16.53
C LEU A 207 -9.20 -2.46 -15.23
N ASN A 208 -10.06 -2.34 -14.21
CA ASN A 208 -9.82 -2.93 -12.90
C ASN A 208 -11.14 -3.11 -12.12
N CYS A 209 -11.13 -4.07 -11.20
CA CYS A 209 -12.20 -4.36 -10.25
C CYS A 209 -11.63 -4.40 -8.82
N ASN A 210 -12.42 -4.02 -7.82
CA ASN A 210 -12.11 -4.40 -6.44
C ASN A 210 -12.64 -5.82 -6.14
N LEU A 211 -12.19 -6.40 -5.02
CA LEU A 211 -12.58 -7.75 -4.59
C LEU A 211 -14.11 -7.93 -4.53
N ALA A 212 -14.85 -6.92 -4.05
CA ALA A 212 -16.30 -6.99 -3.97
C ALA A 212 -16.97 -7.05 -5.36
N ALA A 213 -16.45 -6.32 -6.35
CA ALA A 213 -16.93 -6.41 -7.73
C ALA A 213 -16.61 -7.78 -8.35
N ASP A 214 -15.41 -8.31 -8.11
CA ASP A 214 -15.04 -9.63 -8.60
C ASP A 214 -15.95 -10.73 -8.04
N GLU A 215 -16.28 -10.69 -6.75
CA GLU A 215 -17.27 -11.59 -6.13
C GLU A 215 -18.66 -11.47 -6.77
N ILE A 216 -19.15 -10.24 -6.96
CA ILE A 216 -20.46 -9.99 -7.58
C ILE A 216 -20.52 -10.54 -9.00
N ILE A 217 -19.47 -10.30 -9.80
CA ILE A 217 -19.36 -10.77 -11.18
C ILE A 217 -19.23 -12.31 -11.22
N ALA A 218 -18.45 -12.90 -10.31
CA ALA A 218 -18.23 -14.34 -10.24
C ALA A 218 -19.53 -15.11 -9.92
N ASN A 219 -20.42 -14.53 -9.10
CA ASN A 219 -21.73 -15.11 -8.77
C ASN A 219 -22.68 -15.17 -9.99
N LYS A 220 -22.43 -14.38 -11.04
CA LYS A 220 -23.24 -14.33 -12.29
C LYS A 220 -24.74 -14.11 -12.06
N ASP A 221 -25.08 -13.44 -10.96
CA ASP A 221 -26.44 -13.28 -10.49
C ASP A 221 -27.08 -12.01 -11.03
N GLY A 222 -27.25 -11.93 -12.36
CA GLY A 222 -27.83 -10.75 -13.04
C GLY A 222 -26.80 -9.80 -13.67
N ILE A 223 -25.55 -9.82 -13.20
CA ILE A 223 -24.42 -9.07 -13.76
C ILE A 223 -23.30 -10.06 -14.11
N SER A 224 -22.63 -9.84 -15.24
CA SER A 224 -21.45 -10.60 -15.68
C SER A 224 -20.49 -9.72 -16.46
N LEU A 225 -19.33 -10.26 -16.83
CA LEU A 225 -18.35 -9.62 -17.69
C LEU A 225 -18.26 -10.35 -19.03
N VAL A 226 -18.48 -9.64 -20.14
CA VAL A 226 -18.41 -10.19 -21.50
C VAL A 226 -17.52 -9.27 -22.35
N ASN A 227 -16.46 -9.81 -22.95
CA ASN A 227 -15.49 -9.04 -23.77
C ASN A 227 -14.96 -7.78 -23.04
N GLN A 228 -14.63 -7.93 -21.74
CA GLN A 228 -14.20 -6.84 -20.86
C GLN A 228 -15.24 -5.72 -20.68
N GLN A 229 -16.51 -5.95 -20.98
CA GLN A 229 -17.59 -5.00 -20.71
C GLN A 229 -18.55 -5.58 -19.68
N ILE A 230 -19.05 -4.72 -18.80
CA ILE A 230 -20.09 -5.11 -17.86
C ILE A 230 -21.37 -5.43 -18.62
N TYR A 231 -21.99 -6.55 -18.25
CA TYR A 231 -23.15 -7.09 -18.93
C TYR A 231 -24.25 -7.38 -17.91
N ALA A 232 -25.40 -6.73 -18.07
CA ALA A 232 -26.62 -7.08 -17.34
C ALA A 232 -27.41 -8.14 -18.11
N ASN A 233 -27.87 -9.18 -17.42
CA ASN A 233 -28.62 -10.28 -18.03
C ASN A 233 -30.01 -9.84 -18.51
N ASN A 234 -30.66 -8.92 -17.77
CA ASN A 234 -31.94 -8.36 -18.17
C ASN A 234 -31.78 -7.41 -19.38
N PRO A 235 -32.47 -7.62 -20.51
CA PRO A 235 -32.31 -6.82 -21.74
C PRO A 235 -32.57 -5.32 -21.56
N SER A 236 -33.53 -4.95 -20.71
CA SER A 236 -33.88 -3.56 -20.44
C SER A 236 -32.78 -2.87 -19.63
N ALA A 237 -32.32 -3.52 -18.55
CA ALA A 237 -31.18 -3.05 -17.75
C ALA A 237 -29.91 -2.92 -18.60
N ARG A 238 -29.64 -3.91 -19.46
CA ARG A 238 -28.50 -3.89 -20.40
C ARG A 238 -28.56 -2.70 -21.36
N SER A 239 -29.73 -2.42 -21.93
CA SER A 239 -29.87 -1.29 -22.85
C SER A 239 -29.65 0.05 -22.13
N LYS A 240 -30.14 0.20 -20.89
CA LYS A 240 -29.92 1.40 -20.07
C LYS A 240 -28.44 1.56 -19.70
N LEU A 241 -27.81 0.49 -19.22
CA LEU A 241 -26.40 0.47 -18.83
C LEU A 241 -25.50 0.91 -19.99
N ASN A 242 -25.70 0.31 -21.16
CA ASN A 242 -24.95 0.67 -22.37
C ASN A 242 -25.23 2.12 -22.80
N GLY A 243 -26.50 2.57 -22.74
CA GLY A 243 -26.88 3.94 -23.04
C GLY A 243 -26.16 4.95 -22.15
N TYR A 244 -26.13 4.72 -20.84
CA TYR A 244 -25.46 5.61 -19.88
C TYR A 244 -23.94 5.66 -20.07
N ILE A 245 -23.30 4.52 -20.37
CA ILE A 245 -21.87 4.48 -20.69
C ILE A 245 -21.60 5.32 -21.95
N GLN A 246 -22.40 5.15 -23.01
CA GLN A 246 -22.21 5.90 -24.25
C GLN A 246 -22.49 7.40 -24.08
N GLU A 247 -23.47 7.78 -23.26
CA GLU A 247 -23.78 9.17 -22.96
C GLU A 247 -22.60 9.87 -22.26
N ILE A 248 -21.97 9.20 -21.29
CA ILE A 248 -20.78 9.72 -20.61
C ILE A 248 -19.61 9.87 -21.59
N ILE A 249 -19.34 8.84 -22.39
CA ILE A 249 -18.27 8.87 -23.41
C ILE A 249 -18.49 10.03 -24.39
N ALA A 250 -19.72 10.22 -24.87
CA ALA A 250 -20.06 11.29 -25.80
C ALA A 250 -19.87 12.68 -25.16
N ALA A 251 -20.31 12.86 -23.92
CA ALA A 251 -20.14 14.12 -23.19
C ALA A 251 -18.66 14.45 -22.93
N GLN A 252 -17.86 13.48 -22.50
CA GLN A 252 -16.41 13.66 -22.28
C GLN A 252 -15.67 14.05 -23.57
N ARG A 253 -16.00 13.41 -24.70
CA ARG A 253 -15.43 13.74 -26.02
C ARG A 253 -15.81 15.15 -26.48
N ALA A 254 -17.06 15.56 -26.22
CA ALA A 254 -17.54 16.90 -26.53
C ALA A 254 -17.00 17.98 -25.57
N GLY A 255 -16.30 17.61 -24.50
CA GLY A 255 -15.87 18.56 -23.46
C GLY A 255 -17.00 19.09 -22.58
N ASN A 256 -18.14 18.40 -22.56
CA ASN A 256 -19.30 18.73 -21.74
C ASN A 256 -19.19 18.06 -20.37
N LEU A 257 -19.94 18.57 -19.38
CA LEU A 257 -20.07 17.92 -18.09
C LEU A 257 -20.84 16.60 -18.25
N PRO A 258 -20.23 15.42 -18.02
CA PRO A 258 -20.91 14.15 -18.22
C PRO A 258 -21.88 13.88 -17.07
N PRO A 259 -23.03 13.22 -17.34
CA PRO A 259 -24.02 12.95 -16.31
C PRO A 259 -23.57 11.86 -15.34
N VAL A 260 -24.15 11.88 -14.12
CA VAL A 260 -24.11 10.76 -13.18
C VAL A 260 -25.40 9.97 -13.36
N ASN A 261 -25.28 8.68 -13.64
CA ASN A 261 -26.41 7.82 -13.97
C ASN A 261 -26.56 6.69 -12.94
N ALA A 262 -27.79 6.29 -12.62
CA ALA A 262 -28.07 5.19 -11.71
C ALA A 262 -29.16 4.26 -12.26
N LEU A 263 -29.07 2.97 -11.93
CA LEU A 263 -30.05 1.96 -12.33
C LEU A 263 -30.15 0.81 -11.33
N SER A 264 -31.31 0.17 -11.29
CA SER A 264 -31.55 -1.10 -10.62
C SER A 264 -31.31 -2.25 -11.60
N VAL A 265 -30.61 -3.31 -11.17
CA VAL A 265 -30.40 -4.52 -11.97
C VAL A 265 -30.94 -5.73 -11.21
N GLU A 266 -31.96 -6.34 -11.81
CA GLU A 266 -32.59 -7.55 -11.34
C GLU A 266 -31.61 -8.73 -11.27
N ARG A 267 -31.78 -9.54 -10.22
CA ARG A 267 -30.96 -10.70 -9.94
C ARG A 267 -31.70 -11.99 -10.27
N SER A 268 -30.98 -12.96 -10.81
CA SER A 268 -31.55 -14.25 -11.18
C SER A 268 -31.95 -15.09 -9.95
N SER A 269 -31.38 -14.80 -8.78
CA SER A 269 -31.66 -15.43 -7.50
C SER A 269 -32.92 -14.91 -6.77
N ASN A 270 -33.64 -13.92 -7.33
CA ASN A 270 -34.74 -13.19 -6.67
C ASN A 270 -34.36 -12.48 -5.35
N MET A 271 -33.07 -12.28 -5.10
CA MET A 271 -32.59 -11.37 -4.06
C MET A 271 -32.85 -9.91 -4.47
N PRO A 272 -32.85 -8.95 -3.53
CA PRO A 272 -33.00 -7.54 -3.85
C PRO A 272 -32.05 -7.11 -4.97
N ASP A 273 -32.58 -6.33 -5.92
CA ASP A 273 -31.84 -5.84 -7.08
C ASP A 273 -30.50 -5.19 -6.70
N TYR A 274 -29.51 -5.32 -7.56
CA TYR A 274 -28.30 -4.52 -7.44
C TYR A 274 -28.60 -3.06 -7.75
N GLU A 275 -28.08 -2.16 -6.92
CA GLU A 275 -28.07 -0.72 -7.19
C GLU A 275 -26.76 -0.37 -7.87
N ILE A 276 -26.83 0.14 -9.10
CA ILE A 276 -25.66 0.54 -9.87
C ILE A 276 -25.62 2.05 -10.01
N LEU A 277 -24.46 2.65 -9.72
CA LEU A 277 -24.15 4.06 -9.96
C LEU A 277 -22.97 4.17 -10.90
N ILE A 278 -23.11 4.94 -11.98
CA ILE A 278 -22.07 5.19 -12.98
C ILE A 278 -21.66 6.65 -12.87
N LYS A 279 -20.40 6.88 -12.53
CA LYS A 279 -19.84 8.21 -12.29
C LYS A 279 -18.68 8.48 -13.28
N PRO A 280 -18.72 9.59 -14.04
CA PRO A 280 -17.58 10.02 -14.84
C PRO A 280 -16.42 10.46 -13.95
N LEU A 281 -15.20 10.21 -14.41
CA LEU A 281 -13.99 10.76 -13.80
C LEU A 281 -13.54 12.01 -14.57
N ALA A 282 -13.13 13.04 -13.83
CA ALA A 282 -12.49 14.21 -14.39
C ALA A 282 -11.00 13.88 -14.58
N ILE A 283 -10.57 13.76 -15.84
CA ILE A 283 -9.17 13.53 -16.19
C ILE A 283 -8.60 14.82 -16.77
N GLU A 284 -7.42 15.21 -16.31
CA GLU A 284 -6.62 16.24 -16.97
C GLU A 284 -5.93 15.62 -18.19
N ARG A 285 -6.23 16.14 -19.39
CA ARG A 285 -5.75 15.59 -20.69
C ARG A 285 -4.22 15.51 -20.83
N ILE A 286 -3.47 16.20 -19.98
CA ILE A 286 -1.99 16.27 -20.03
C ILE A 286 -1.34 14.94 -19.58
N VAL A 287 -2.08 14.07 -18.87
CA VAL A 287 -1.56 12.83 -18.27
C VAL A 287 -2.28 11.59 -18.83
N GLU A 288 -2.97 11.72 -19.96
CA GLU A 288 -3.71 10.60 -20.59
C GLU A 288 -2.76 9.50 -21.07
N SER A 289 -2.92 8.31 -20.49
CA SER A 289 -2.39 7.04 -20.98
C SER A 289 -3.52 6.07 -21.31
N VAL A 290 -3.24 4.98 -22.03
CA VAL A 290 -4.21 3.92 -22.37
C VAL A 290 -4.85 3.30 -21.11
N GLN A 291 -4.21 3.38 -19.95
CA GLN A 291 -4.74 2.83 -18.69
C GLN A 291 -5.46 3.85 -17.80
N THR A 292 -5.80 5.03 -18.34
CA THR A 292 -6.46 6.06 -17.55
C THR A 292 -7.95 5.74 -17.37
N PRO A 293 -8.47 5.62 -16.14
CA PRO A 293 -9.87 5.32 -15.91
C PRO A 293 -10.72 6.57 -16.17
N HIS A 294 -11.69 6.46 -17.08
CA HIS A 294 -12.58 7.56 -17.49
C HIS A 294 -13.92 7.53 -16.77
N MET A 295 -14.31 6.39 -16.23
CA MET A 295 -15.58 6.17 -15.54
C MET A 295 -15.41 5.17 -14.41
N MET A 296 -16.25 5.29 -13.38
CA MET A 296 -16.38 4.32 -12.30
C MET A 296 -17.81 3.83 -12.21
N ILE A 297 -17.97 2.52 -12.02
CA ILE A 297 -19.24 1.89 -11.67
C ILE A 297 -19.15 1.42 -10.22
N PHE A 298 -20.12 1.84 -9.42
CA PHE A 298 -20.36 1.32 -8.08
C PHE A 298 -21.54 0.35 -8.13
N ILE A 299 -21.42 -0.80 -7.48
CA ILE A 299 -22.46 -1.82 -7.39
C ILE A 299 -22.71 -2.09 -5.91
N ASN A 300 -23.92 -1.80 -5.44
CA ASN A 300 -24.36 -2.09 -4.09
C ASN A 300 -25.35 -3.25 -4.10
N ALA A 301 -25.18 -4.18 -3.16
CA ALA A 301 -26.05 -5.32 -2.94
C ALA A 301 -26.85 -5.08 -1.64
N PRO A 302 -28.13 -4.66 -1.71
CA PRO A 302 -28.86 -4.15 -0.55
C PRO A 302 -29.01 -5.15 0.60
N GLU A 303 -28.94 -6.45 0.33
CA GLU A 303 -29.04 -7.51 1.32
C GLU A 303 -27.76 -7.72 2.13
N LYS A 304 -26.60 -7.30 1.62
CA LYS A 304 -25.34 -7.41 2.36
C LYS A 304 -25.40 -6.40 3.51
N LYS A 305 -25.75 -6.89 4.69
CA LYS A 305 -25.83 -6.08 5.91
C LYS A 305 -24.46 -5.46 6.18
N ASN A 306 -24.42 -4.14 6.38
CA ASN A 306 -23.25 -3.49 6.96
C ASN A 306 -22.97 -4.16 8.32
N GLU A 307 -21.81 -4.79 8.47
CA GLU A 307 -21.43 -5.35 9.76
C GLU A 307 -21.19 -4.20 10.73
N ILE A 308 -22.02 -4.14 11.78
CA ILE A 308 -21.88 -3.15 12.84
C ILE A 308 -20.95 -3.73 13.91
N ASP A 309 -19.81 -3.08 14.15
CA ASP A 309 -18.87 -3.52 15.19
C ASP A 309 -19.45 -3.25 16.58
N ILE A 310 -19.70 -4.33 17.31
CA ILE A 310 -20.19 -4.32 18.69
C ILE A 310 -19.25 -3.53 19.61
N ARG A 311 -17.94 -3.65 19.46
CA ARG A 311 -16.97 -2.93 20.29
C ARG A 311 -17.04 -1.43 20.03
N MET A 312 -17.23 -1.01 18.78
CA MET A 312 -17.42 0.40 18.46
C MET A 312 -18.73 0.94 19.02
N LEU A 313 -19.84 0.19 18.95
CA LEU A 313 -21.08 0.60 19.61
C LEU A 313 -20.92 0.77 21.12
N MET A 314 -20.19 -0.14 21.77
CA MET A 314 -19.90 -0.05 23.20
C MET A 314 -19.10 1.22 23.51
N SER A 315 -18.02 1.49 22.76
CA SER A 315 -17.14 2.64 23.00
C SER A 315 -17.79 3.98 22.67
N LEU A 316 -18.55 4.07 21.57
CA LEU A 316 -19.15 5.33 21.11
C LEU A 316 -20.38 5.75 21.93
N TYR A 317 -21.14 4.76 22.44
CA TYR A 317 -22.42 5.01 23.10
C TYR A 317 -22.47 4.50 24.54
N ASN A 318 -21.33 4.10 25.11
CA ASN A 318 -21.22 3.53 26.47
C ASN A 318 -22.19 2.36 26.73
N LEU A 319 -22.47 1.57 25.69
CA LEU A 319 -23.32 0.40 25.78
C LEU A 319 -22.57 -0.76 26.42
N THR A 320 -23.28 -1.59 27.16
CA THR A 320 -22.81 -2.92 27.54
C THR A 320 -22.83 -3.83 26.32
N ARG A 321 -22.13 -4.97 26.39
CA ARG A 321 -22.12 -5.95 25.31
C ARG A 321 -23.53 -6.43 24.94
N ALA A 322 -24.40 -6.67 25.93
CA ALA A 322 -25.77 -7.11 25.70
C ALA A 322 -26.61 -6.03 24.98
N GLU A 323 -26.49 -4.78 25.42
CA GLU A 323 -27.16 -3.64 24.80
C GLU A 323 -26.67 -3.40 23.35
N ALA A 324 -25.36 -3.47 23.11
CA ALA A 324 -24.79 -3.31 21.77
C ALA A 324 -25.23 -4.44 20.82
N MET A 325 -25.33 -5.68 21.31
CA MET A 325 -25.87 -6.81 20.54
C MET A 325 -27.33 -6.57 20.16
N LEU A 326 -28.17 -6.14 21.11
CA LEU A 326 -29.56 -5.77 20.83
C LEU A 326 -29.64 -4.63 19.80
N ALA A 327 -28.86 -3.57 19.99
CA ALA A 327 -28.81 -2.42 19.08
C ALA A 327 -28.42 -2.82 17.65
N ARG A 328 -27.44 -3.72 17.47
CA ARG A 328 -27.06 -4.27 16.17
C ARG A 328 -28.21 -4.98 15.48
N HIS A 329 -28.92 -5.85 16.19
CA HIS A 329 -30.06 -6.60 15.65
C HIS A 329 -31.19 -5.66 15.20
N LEU A 330 -31.51 -4.65 16.00
CA LEU A 330 -32.49 -3.63 15.64
C LEU A 330 -32.05 -2.80 14.42
N ALA A 331 -30.77 -2.44 14.34
CA ALA A 331 -30.21 -1.71 13.20
C ALA A 331 -30.16 -2.55 11.91
N ALA A 332 -30.12 -3.89 12.03
CA ALA A 332 -30.25 -4.83 10.93
C ALA A 332 -31.71 -5.01 10.44
N GLY A 333 -32.65 -4.23 10.97
CA GLY A 333 -34.06 -4.22 10.56
C GLY A 333 -34.96 -5.21 11.31
N GLU A 334 -34.44 -5.92 12.31
CA GLU A 334 -35.21 -6.90 13.07
C GLU A 334 -36.17 -6.22 14.07
N SER A 335 -37.31 -6.88 14.35
CA SER A 335 -38.21 -6.40 15.39
C SER A 335 -37.63 -6.68 16.78
N LEU A 336 -38.03 -5.90 17.79
CA LEU A 336 -37.61 -6.14 19.18
C LEU A 336 -37.94 -7.56 19.67
N GLY A 337 -39.03 -8.15 19.17
CA GLY A 337 -39.41 -9.52 19.49
C GLY A 337 -38.46 -10.55 18.88
N ASP A 338 -38.09 -10.36 17.61
CA ASP A 338 -37.20 -11.28 16.90
C ASP A 338 -35.77 -11.18 17.43
N SER A 339 -35.30 -9.96 17.70
CA SER A 339 -34.00 -9.75 18.35
C SER A 339 -33.94 -10.38 19.74
N ALA A 340 -35.03 -10.35 20.52
CA ALA A 340 -35.09 -11.03 21.81
C ALA A 340 -34.96 -12.55 21.66
N ASN A 341 -35.64 -13.13 20.67
CA ASN A 341 -35.56 -14.56 20.36
C ASN A 341 -34.15 -14.96 19.90
N LEU A 342 -33.55 -14.19 19.00
CA LEU A 342 -32.20 -14.42 18.48
C LEU A 342 -31.12 -14.33 19.56
N LEU A 343 -31.31 -13.45 20.55
CA LEU A 343 -30.42 -13.30 21.70
C LEU A 343 -30.72 -14.26 22.85
N GLY A 344 -31.79 -15.08 22.75
CA GLY A 344 -32.20 -16.02 23.80
C GLY A 344 -32.67 -15.33 25.08
N ILE A 345 -33.24 -14.12 25.00
CA ILE A 345 -33.71 -13.35 26.15
C ILE A 345 -35.23 -13.14 26.13
N ALA A 346 -35.84 -12.98 27.31
CA ALA A 346 -37.25 -12.67 27.41
C ALA A 346 -37.57 -11.27 26.83
N ARG A 347 -38.75 -11.11 26.21
CA ARG A 347 -39.21 -9.82 25.66
C ARG A 347 -39.17 -8.67 26.68
N ASN A 348 -39.46 -8.93 27.94
CA ASN A 348 -39.38 -7.93 29.01
C ASN A 348 -37.94 -7.46 29.26
N THR A 349 -36.97 -8.38 29.20
CA THR A 349 -35.54 -8.07 29.30
C THR A 349 -35.07 -7.24 28.11
N ALA A 350 -35.49 -7.59 26.89
CA ALA A 350 -35.19 -6.81 25.69
C ALA A 350 -35.76 -5.38 25.78
N ARG A 351 -36.98 -5.21 26.29
CA ARG A 351 -37.58 -3.88 26.56
C ARG A 351 -36.80 -3.08 27.60
N ALA A 352 -36.32 -3.73 28.68
CA ALA A 352 -35.51 -3.07 29.69
C ALA A 352 -34.15 -2.62 29.13
N GLN A 353 -33.47 -3.46 28.35
CA GLN A 353 -32.23 -3.11 27.65
C GLN A 353 -32.45 -1.98 26.65
N LEU A 354 -33.55 -2.00 25.87
CA LEU A 354 -33.88 -0.93 24.93
C LEU A 354 -34.07 0.43 25.63
N ARG A 355 -34.72 0.45 26.81
CA ARG A 355 -34.85 1.67 27.62
C ARG A 355 -33.49 2.17 28.12
N ALA A 356 -32.61 1.27 28.53
CA ALA A 356 -31.26 1.65 28.93
C ALA A 356 -30.46 2.22 27.75
N ILE A 357 -30.57 1.62 26.57
CA ILE A 357 -29.97 2.14 25.33
C ILE A 357 -30.47 3.56 25.03
N PHE A 358 -31.78 3.80 25.08
CA PHE A 358 -32.36 5.13 24.88
C PHE A 358 -31.79 6.15 25.86
N SER A 359 -31.68 5.79 27.14
CA SER A 359 -31.09 6.68 28.15
C SER A 359 -29.61 7.00 27.86
N LYS A 360 -28.83 6.04 27.33
CA LYS A 360 -27.40 6.22 27.05
C LYS A 360 -27.12 6.95 25.73
N THR A 361 -28.00 6.79 24.75
CA THR A 361 -27.85 7.35 23.40
C THR A 361 -28.59 8.67 23.21
N GLY A 362 -29.47 9.05 24.15
CA GLY A 362 -30.24 10.29 24.09
C GLY A 362 -31.41 10.26 23.09
N VAL A 363 -31.71 9.10 22.48
CA VAL A 363 -32.84 8.92 21.57
C VAL A 363 -34.04 8.33 22.30
N THR A 364 -35.24 8.61 21.81
CA THR A 364 -36.49 8.20 22.47
C THR A 364 -37.30 7.18 21.68
N GLN A 365 -36.90 6.88 20.44
CA GLN A 365 -37.61 5.97 19.53
C GLN A 365 -36.64 4.99 18.87
N GLN A 366 -37.12 3.78 18.60
CA GLN A 366 -36.33 2.74 17.94
C GLN A 366 -35.86 3.18 16.55
N SER A 367 -36.71 3.85 15.76
CA SER A 367 -36.33 4.40 14.45
C SER A 367 -35.19 5.42 14.53
N MET A 368 -35.19 6.27 15.57
CA MET A 368 -34.10 7.22 15.83
C MET A 368 -32.82 6.51 16.23
N LEU A 369 -32.90 5.45 17.04
CA LEU A 369 -31.74 4.62 17.38
C LEU A 369 -31.15 3.96 16.14
N VAL A 370 -31.99 3.37 15.28
CA VAL A 370 -31.56 2.77 14.02
C VAL A 370 -30.88 3.83 13.14
N SER A 371 -31.48 5.01 12.98
CA SER A 371 -30.88 6.11 12.22
C SER A 371 -29.53 6.57 12.80
N LEU A 372 -29.42 6.67 14.13
CA LEU A 372 -28.18 7.03 14.82
C LEU A 372 -27.08 6.01 14.54
N ILE A 373 -27.39 4.72 14.63
CA ILE A 373 -26.43 3.64 14.39
C ILE A 373 -26.02 3.60 12.92
N LEU A 374 -26.96 3.72 11.98
CA LEU A 374 -26.66 3.69 10.54
C LEU A 374 -25.80 4.89 10.08
N LYS A 375 -25.86 6.02 10.80
CA LYS A 375 -24.97 7.18 10.59
C LYS A 375 -23.67 7.12 11.39
N SER A 376 -23.53 6.14 12.27
CA SER A 376 -22.39 5.99 13.17
C SER A 376 -21.15 5.47 12.45
N LEU A 377 -19.98 5.82 12.98
CA LEU A 377 -18.72 5.17 12.61
C LEU A 377 -18.70 3.68 12.99
N ALA A 378 -19.61 3.21 13.85
CA ALA A 378 -19.75 1.77 14.13
C ALA A 378 -20.13 0.92 12.91
N THR A 379 -20.57 1.55 11.81
CA THR A 379 -20.84 0.88 10.51
C THR A 379 -19.63 0.87 9.57
N PHE A 380 -18.51 1.48 9.95
CA PHE A 380 -17.26 1.44 9.20
C PHE A 380 -16.44 0.26 9.72
N HIS A 381 -16.41 -0.86 8.99
CA HIS A 381 -15.54 -1.99 9.31
C HIS A 381 -14.30 -2.04 8.41
#